data_AF-A0A7S1S6N0-F1
#
_entry.id   AF-A0A7S1S6N0-F1
#
_cell.length_a   1.000
_cell.length_b   1.000
_cell.length_c   1.000
_cell.angle_alpha   90.00
_cell.angle_beta   90.00
_cell.angle_gamma   90.00
#
_symmetry.space_group_name_H-M   'P 1'
#
loop_
_entity.id
_entity.type
_entity.pdbx_description
1 polymer ?
#
loop_
_entity_poly.entity_id
_entity_poly.type
_entity_poly.pdbx_seq_one_letter_code
_entity_poly.pdbx_strand_id
1 'polypeptide(L)'
;LNSGTATSLKKPSLFVGSSGYLGPPDAAVAREMHKVAPAVSDKGRIFLSHHGLHIALEIDRNRPIGQRALSGIADIYMESALTAILDMEDSVATVDAEDKAGVYKNICGVFRGTLEASVTQDGQTRVRRMRNDIWLRDVT
;
A
#
# COMPACT_ATOMS: atom_id res chain seq x y z
N LEU A 1 12.96 15.27 6.18
CA LEU A 1 12.82 14.11 7.08
C LEU A 1 14.12 13.32 6.96
N ASN A 2 15.17 13.69 7.69
CA ASN A 2 16.51 13.14 7.42
C ASN A 2 16.74 11.74 8.02
N SER A 3 15.84 11.26 8.88
CA SER A 3 15.95 9.97 9.55
C SER A 3 14.73 9.05 9.38
N GLY A 4 13.66 9.50 8.72
CA GLY A 4 12.38 8.77 8.70
C GLY A 4 11.67 8.66 10.05
N THR A 5 12.23 9.29 11.11
CA THR A 5 11.75 9.16 12.50
C THR A 5 11.30 10.45 13.19
N ALA A 6 11.43 11.60 12.54
CA ALA A 6 11.01 12.89 13.10
C ALA A 6 10.00 13.56 12.17
N THR A 7 8.96 14.19 12.70
CA THR A 7 7.90 14.86 11.92
C THR A 7 7.71 16.31 12.37
N SER A 8 7.44 17.22 11.41
CA SER A 8 7.07 18.62 11.66
C SER A 8 5.55 18.85 11.61
N LEU A 9 4.76 17.78 11.69
CA LEU A 9 3.30 17.88 11.74
C LEU A 9 2.86 18.66 12.98
N LYS A 10 1.79 19.47 12.83
CA LYS A 10 1.16 20.18 13.96
C LYS A 10 0.75 19.24 15.10
N LYS A 11 0.41 18.00 14.77
CA LYS A 11 0.16 16.90 15.73
C LYS A 11 1.14 15.76 15.42
N PRO A 12 2.33 15.76 16.04
CA PRO A 12 3.36 14.75 15.76
C PRO A 12 2.91 13.32 16.06
N SER A 13 2.04 13.14 17.05
CA SER A 13 1.48 11.84 17.46
C SER A 13 0.67 11.12 16.38
N LEU A 14 0.29 11.80 15.29
CA LEU A 14 -0.39 11.17 14.17
C LEU A 14 0.57 10.42 13.25
N PHE A 15 1.87 10.71 13.32
CA PHE A 15 2.87 10.00 12.53
C PHE A 15 3.24 8.68 13.21
N VAL A 16 3.12 7.58 12.48
CA VAL A 16 3.39 6.23 13.01
C VAL A 16 4.54 5.52 12.32
N GLY A 17 5.06 6.08 11.22
CA GLY A 17 6.28 5.56 10.61
C GLY A 17 6.42 5.88 9.13
N SER A 18 7.45 5.31 8.54
CA SER A 18 7.75 5.50 7.13
C SER A 18 8.31 4.22 6.49
N SER A 19 8.28 4.15 5.16
CA SER A 19 8.98 3.12 4.40
C SER A 19 9.65 3.69 3.16
N GLY A 20 10.63 2.97 2.62
CA GLY A 20 11.42 3.41 1.47
C GLY A 20 12.52 4.41 1.84
N TYR A 21 13.02 5.11 0.82
CA TYR A 21 14.08 6.12 0.96
C TYR A 21 13.44 7.51 0.85
N LEU A 22 12.84 7.95 1.95
CA LEU A 22 12.19 9.26 2.05
C LEU A 22 13.15 10.29 2.65
N GLY A 23 13.46 11.32 1.87
CA GLY A 23 14.38 12.41 2.24
C GLY A 23 15.47 12.59 1.18
N PRO A 24 16.09 13.77 1.08
CA PRO A 24 17.29 13.93 0.26
C PRO A 24 18.34 12.91 0.73
N PRO A 25 19.17 12.33 -0.16
CA PRO A 25 20.33 11.58 0.31
C PRO A 25 21.12 12.56 1.16
N ASP A 26 21.42 12.16 2.39
CA ASP A 26 21.95 13.05 3.43
C ASP A 26 22.99 14.02 2.84
N ALA A 27 22.76 15.33 2.94
CA ALA A 27 23.62 16.33 2.31
C ALA A 27 25.02 16.38 2.92
N ALA A 28 25.22 15.82 4.13
CA ALA A 28 26.54 15.57 4.70
C ALA A 28 27.25 14.40 3.99
N VAL A 29 26.51 13.35 3.61
CA VAL A 29 27.02 12.16 2.89
C VAL A 29 27.18 12.42 1.39
N ALA A 30 26.30 13.24 0.79
CA ALA A 30 26.33 13.60 -0.62
C ALA A 30 27.51 14.52 -0.99
N ARG A 31 28.09 15.26 -0.02
CA ARG A 31 29.25 16.13 -0.24
C ARG A 31 30.59 15.38 -0.28
N GLU A 32 30.67 14.17 0.27
CA GLU A 32 31.91 13.39 0.37
C GLU A 32 32.13 12.45 -0.84
N MET A 33 31.07 12.05 -1.54
CA MET A 33 31.16 11.06 -2.62
C MET A 33 31.03 11.68 -4.02
N HIS A 34 32.15 12.17 -4.54
CA HIS A 34 32.27 12.72 -5.90
C HIS A 34 32.15 11.67 -7.04
N LYS A 35 31.78 10.41 -6.77
CA LYS A 35 31.73 9.31 -7.77
C LYS A 35 30.77 8.16 -7.42
N VAL A 36 29.54 8.42 -6.95
CA VAL A 36 28.53 7.35 -6.79
C VAL A 36 27.23 7.74 -7.46
N ALA A 37 26.69 6.83 -8.26
CA ALA A 37 25.42 6.96 -8.98
C ALA A 37 24.29 7.48 -8.07
N PRO A 38 23.37 8.32 -8.59
CA PRO A 38 22.41 9.03 -7.76
C PRO A 38 21.53 8.05 -7.00
N ALA A 39 21.55 8.16 -5.66
CA ALA A 39 20.60 7.48 -4.80
C ALA A 39 19.18 7.90 -5.21
N VAL A 40 18.29 6.93 -5.43
CA VAL A 40 16.88 7.19 -5.77
C VAL A 40 16.14 7.62 -4.49
N SER A 41 16.40 8.84 -4.03
CA SER A 41 15.57 9.55 -3.04
C SER A 41 14.25 9.95 -3.69
N ASP A 42 13.14 9.87 -2.96
CA ASP A 42 11.77 10.25 -3.36
C ASP A 42 10.82 9.09 -3.70
N LYS A 43 11.15 7.88 -3.26
CA LYS A 43 10.22 6.74 -3.30
C LYS A 43 10.02 6.13 -1.92
N GLY A 44 8.78 6.17 -1.43
CA GLY A 44 8.43 5.60 -0.14
C GLY A 44 7.01 5.96 0.31
N ARG A 45 6.70 5.62 1.57
CA ARG A 45 5.41 5.96 2.19
C ARG A 45 5.57 6.59 3.54
N ILE A 46 4.73 7.59 3.83
CA ILE A 46 4.56 8.19 5.16
C ILE A 46 3.28 7.61 5.73
N PHE A 47 3.35 6.99 6.91
CA PHE A 47 2.22 6.39 7.58
C PHE A 47 1.73 7.30 8.70
N LEU A 48 0.43 7.54 8.71
CA LEU A 48 -0.29 8.28 9.72
C LEU A 48 -1.36 7.39 10.34
N SER A 49 -1.75 7.67 11.58
CA SER A 49 -2.90 7.06 12.23
C SER A 49 -3.78 8.13 12.87
N HIS A 50 -5.08 8.07 12.61
CA HIS A 50 -6.07 8.97 13.19
C HIS A 50 -7.35 8.20 13.50
N HIS A 51 -7.86 8.32 14.72
CA HIS A 51 -9.02 7.54 15.19
C HIS A 51 -8.85 6.02 15.03
N GLY A 52 -7.62 5.51 15.16
CA GLY A 52 -7.32 4.08 15.01
C GLY A 52 -7.30 3.57 13.57
N LEU A 53 -7.48 4.46 12.58
CA LEU A 53 -7.39 4.13 11.16
C LEU A 53 -6.10 4.67 10.55
N HIS A 54 -5.46 3.85 9.72
CA HIS A 54 -4.22 4.18 9.06
C HIS A 54 -4.44 4.91 7.72
N ILE A 55 -3.51 5.82 7.43
CA ILE A 55 -3.40 6.52 6.16
C ILE A 55 -1.95 6.42 5.70
N ALA A 56 -1.72 5.97 4.48
CA ALA A 56 -0.38 5.97 3.88
C ALA A 56 -0.32 6.94 2.71
N LEU A 57 0.57 7.94 2.81
CA LEU A 57 0.88 8.87 1.73
C LEU A 57 2.01 8.25 0.91
N GLU A 58 1.72 7.87 -0.34
CA GLU A 58 2.72 7.34 -1.25
C GLU A 58 3.43 8.47 -1.96
N ILE A 59 4.74 8.55 -1.79
CA ILE A 59 5.62 9.52 -2.44
C ILE A 59 6.34 8.79 -3.57
N ASP A 60 6.12 9.25 -4.79
CA ASP A 60 6.86 8.77 -5.97
C ASP A 60 6.81 9.85 -7.06
N ARG A 61 7.88 10.66 -7.14
CA ARG A 61 8.01 11.69 -8.17
C ARG A 61 8.20 11.13 -9.58
N ASN A 62 8.33 9.83 -9.78
CA ASN A 62 8.36 9.24 -11.13
C ASN A 62 6.94 8.87 -11.62
N ARG A 63 5.93 8.84 -10.75
CA ARG A 63 4.52 8.62 -11.16
C ARG A 63 3.93 9.91 -11.76
N PRO A 64 3.05 9.82 -12.78
CA PRO A 64 2.46 11.00 -13.42
C PRO A 64 1.79 11.99 -12.46
N ILE A 65 1.14 11.49 -11.39
CA ILE A 65 0.52 12.32 -10.35
C ILE A 65 1.60 12.95 -9.45
N GLY A 66 2.55 12.14 -8.95
CA GLY A 66 3.63 12.62 -8.10
C GLY A 66 4.54 13.65 -8.77
N GLN A 67 4.77 13.54 -10.08
CA GLN A 67 5.51 14.55 -10.88
C GLN A 67 4.85 15.93 -10.85
N ARG A 68 3.52 15.98 -10.81
CA ARG A 68 2.73 17.23 -10.85
C ARG A 68 2.46 17.78 -9.45
N ALA A 69 2.57 16.95 -8.42
CA ALA A 69 2.40 17.36 -7.04
C ALA A 69 3.68 17.97 -6.47
N LEU A 70 3.62 19.20 -5.94
CA LEU A 70 4.75 19.83 -5.26
C LEU A 70 5.32 18.96 -4.13
N SER A 71 4.43 18.24 -3.43
CA SER A 71 4.75 17.29 -2.37
C SER A 71 5.38 15.98 -2.84
N GLY A 72 5.31 15.66 -4.14
CA GLY A 72 5.68 14.34 -4.67
C GLY A 72 4.69 13.22 -4.31
N ILE A 73 3.55 13.54 -3.67
CA ILE A 73 2.51 12.56 -3.35
C ILE A 73 1.90 12.04 -4.66
N ALA A 74 2.04 10.74 -4.88
CA ALA A 74 1.48 10.04 -6.02
C ALA A 74 0.13 9.37 -5.70
N ASP A 75 -0.11 9.03 -4.44
CA ASP A 75 -1.34 8.37 -3.99
C ASP A 75 -1.60 8.53 -2.49
N ILE A 76 -2.84 8.27 -2.08
CA ILE A 76 -3.25 8.22 -0.69
C ILE A 76 -4.01 6.91 -0.45
N TYR A 77 -3.43 6.03 0.36
CA TYR A 77 -4.07 4.78 0.76
C TYR A 77 -4.78 5.01 2.09
N MET A 78 -6.07 4.68 2.14
CA MET A 78 -6.87 4.69 3.36
C MET A 78 -7.15 3.27 3.80
N GLU A 79 -6.94 3.00 5.07
CA GLU A 79 -7.50 1.83 5.73
C GLU A 79 -9.03 2.00 5.80
N SER A 80 -9.76 1.06 5.20
CA SER A 80 -11.20 1.20 4.97
C SER A 80 -11.96 -0.04 5.44
N ALA A 81 -12.02 -1.09 4.61
CA ALA A 81 -12.77 -2.31 4.90
C ALA A 81 -12.02 -3.18 5.92
N LEU A 82 -12.05 -2.79 7.20
CA LEU A 82 -11.45 -3.52 8.32
C LEU A 82 -11.97 -4.95 8.43
N THR A 83 -13.24 -5.13 8.04
CA THR A 83 -13.87 -6.42 7.92
C THR A 83 -14.61 -6.50 6.60
N ALA A 84 -14.76 -7.71 6.09
CA ALA A 84 -15.62 -8.03 4.97
C ALA A 84 -16.41 -9.29 5.32
N ILE A 85 -17.71 -9.28 5.04
CA ILE A 85 -18.57 -10.44 5.22
C ILE A 85 -18.54 -11.23 3.92
N LEU A 86 -18.14 -12.50 3.99
CA LEU A 86 -18.24 -13.43 2.87
C LEU A 86 -19.66 -13.96 2.85
N ASP A 87 -20.47 -13.44 1.92
CA ASP A 87 -21.88 -13.77 1.83
C ASP A 87 -22.11 -15.01 0.95
N MET A 88 -22.97 -15.91 1.43
CA MET A 88 -23.42 -17.14 0.77
C MET A 88 -24.95 -17.25 0.77
N GLU A 89 -25.62 -16.15 1.06
CA GLU A 89 -27.07 -16.06 1.22
C GLU A 89 -27.64 -15.18 0.11
N ASP A 90 -28.02 -13.94 0.41
CA ASP A 90 -28.91 -13.16 -0.46
C ASP A 90 -28.19 -12.48 -1.63
N SER A 91 -26.85 -12.43 -1.64
CA SER A 91 -26.09 -11.88 -2.77
C SER A 91 -25.65 -12.92 -3.82
N VAL A 92 -25.99 -14.20 -3.66
CA VAL A 92 -25.60 -15.27 -4.59
C VAL A 92 -26.79 -16.15 -5.00
N ALA A 93 -26.75 -16.66 -6.23
CA ALA A 93 -27.63 -17.76 -6.65
C ALA A 93 -26.87 -19.08 -6.50
N THR A 94 -27.34 -19.97 -5.64
CA THR A 94 -26.66 -21.23 -5.34
C THR A 94 -27.72 -22.31 -5.06
N VAL A 95 -28.16 -23.00 -6.11
CA VAL A 95 -29.39 -23.80 -6.09
C VAL A 95 -29.15 -25.31 -6.05
N ASP A 96 -27.97 -25.77 -6.48
CA ASP A 96 -27.59 -27.17 -6.51
C ASP A 96 -26.24 -27.46 -5.82
N ALA A 97 -25.76 -28.70 -5.95
CA ALA A 97 -24.52 -29.13 -5.33
C ALA A 97 -23.29 -28.57 -6.04
N GLU A 98 -23.31 -28.42 -7.37
CA GLU A 98 -22.22 -27.83 -8.13
C GLU A 98 -22.00 -26.36 -7.74
N ASP A 99 -23.08 -25.59 -7.61
CA ASP A 99 -23.01 -24.20 -7.17
C ASP A 99 -22.38 -24.09 -5.78
N LYS A 100 -22.86 -24.90 -4.82
CA LYS A 100 -22.34 -24.90 -3.44
C LYS A 100 -20.86 -25.28 -3.41
N ALA A 101 -20.46 -26.28 -4.20
CA ALA A 101 -19.07 -26.66 -4.32
C ALA A 101 -18.20 -25.51 -4.86
N GLY A 102 -18.72 -24.72 -5.81
CA GLY A 102 -18.07 -23.51 -6.31
C GLY A 102 -17.87 -22.44 -5.23
N VAL A 103 -18.92 -22.15 -4.45
CA VAL A 103 -18.86 -21.20 -3.33
C VAL A 103 -17.84 -21.67 -2.28
N TYR A 104 -17.90 -22.93 -1.85
CA TYR A 104 -16.98 -23.48 -0.86
C TYR A 104 -15.53 -23.51 -1.35
N LYS A 105 -15.31 -23.76 -2.65
CA LYS A 105 -13.97 -23.67 -3.25
C LYS A 105 -13.39 -22.26 -3.12
N ASN A 106 -14.20 -21.23 -3.39
CA ASN A 106 -13.75 -19.83 -3.27
C ASN A 106 -13.41 -19.48 -1.82
N ILE A 107 -14.28 -19.81 -0.87
CA ILE A 107 -14.07 -19.56 0.56
C ILE A 107 -12.84 -20.31 1.08
N CYS A 108 -12.66 -21.57 0.68
CA CYS A 108 -11.47 -22.33 1.01
C CYS A 108 -10.19 -21.66 0.49
N GLY A 109 -10.23 -21.07 -0.71
CA GLY A 109 -9.15 -20.26 -1.25
C GLY A 109 -8.87 -19.00 -0.43
N VAL A 110 -9.90 -18.29 0.06
CA VAL A 110 -9.72 -17.12 0.94
C VAL A 110 -9.01 -17.51 2.23
N PHE A 111 -9.49 -18.54 2.93
CA PHE A 111 -8.91 -18.97 4.21
C PHE A 111 -7.50 -19.56 4.07
N ARG A 112 -7.16 -20.10 2.90
CA ARG A 112 -5.80 -20.55 2.59
C ARG A 112 -4.89 -19.44 2.07
N GLY A 113 -5.41 -18.26 1.78
CA GLY A 113 -4.66 -17.17 1.15
C GLY A 113 -4.28 -17.43 -0.31
N THR A 114 -4.94 -18.38 -0.98
CA THR A 114 -4.59 -18.86 -2.33
C THR A 114 -5.61 -18.49 -3.40
N LEU A 115 -6.61 -17.65 -3.08
CA LEU A 115 -7.64 -17.27 -4.05
C LEU A 115 -7.05 -16.36 -5.14
N GLU A 116 -7.30 -16.71 -6.40
CA GLU A 116 -6.90 -15.94 -7.57
C GLU A 116 -8.05 -15.82 -8.58
N ALA A 117 -8.05 -14.73 -9.36
CA ALA A 117 -9.02 -14.52 -10.44
C ALA A 117 -8.34 -13.88 -11.66
N SER A 118 -8.60 -14.43 -12.85
CA SER A 118 -8.15 -13.85 -14.12
C SER A 118 -9.13 -12.78 -14.58
N VAL A 119 -8.63 -11.57 -14.85
CA VAL A 119 -9.41 -10.43 -15.32
C VAL A 119 -8.82 -9.91 -16.61
N THR A 120 -9.63 -9.84 -17.66
CA THR A 120 -9.24 -9.28 -18.97
C THR A 120 -9.68 -7.83 -19.07
N GLN A 121 -8.73 -6.94 -19.32
CA GLN A 121 -8.97 -5.51 -19.55
C GLN A 121 -8.11 -5.05 -20.73
N ASP A 122 -8.71 -4.34 -21.68
CA ASP A 122 -8.02 -3.84 -22.89
C ASP A 122 -7.27 -4.93 -23.68
N GLY A 123 -7.87 -6.12 -23.77
CA GLY A 123 -7.28 -7.28 -24.45
C GLY A 123 -6.13 -7.96 -23.69
N GLN A 124 -5.73 -7.44 -22.52
CA GLN A 124 -4.71 -8.05 -21.66
C GLN A 124 -5.35 -8.77 -20.48
N THR A 125 -4.95 -10.03 -20.27
CA THR A 125 -5.37 -10.81 -19.10
C THR A 125 -4.38 -10.59 -17.96
N ARG A 126 -4.89 -10.25 -16.78
CA ARG A 126 -4.12 -10.10 -15.54
C ARG A 126 -4.70 -11.00 -14.46
N VAL A 127 -3.84 -11.61 -13.64
CA VAL A 127 -4.27 -12.41 -12.49
C VAL A 127 -4.29 -11.53 -11.24
N ARG A 128 -5.47 -11.42 -10.60
CA ARG A 128 -5.65 -10.78 -9.30
C ARG A 128 -5.51 -11.83 -8.20
N ARG A 129 -4.88 -11.43 -7.09
CA ARG A 129 -4.61 -12.26 -5.92
C ARG A 129 -4.90 -11.48 -4.65
N MET A 130 -4.99 -12.19 -3.52
CA MET A 130 -5.04 -11.54 -2.20
C MET A 130 -3.78 -10.68 -1.98
N ARG A 131 -3.97 -9.49 -1.42
CA ARG A 131 -2.89 -8.53 -1.20
C ARG A 131 -2.12 -8.92 0.06
N ASN A 132 -0.78 -8.85 0.00
CA ASN A 132 0.07 -9.00 1.17
C ASN A 132 -0.02 -7.77 2.10
N ASP A 133 0.41 -7.97 3.34
CA ASP A 133 0.55 -6.91 4.33
C ASP A 133 1.45 -5.76 3.83
N ILE A 134 1.12 -4.56 4.30
CA ILE A 134 1.92 -3.37 4.05
C ILE A 134 2.81 -3.13 5.27
N TRP A 135 4.11 -3.38 5.09
CA TRP A 135 5.10 -3.16 6.14
C TRP A 135 5.50 -1.69 6.22
N LEU A 136 5.62 -1.18 7.44
CA LEU A 136 6.22 0.11 7.77
C LEU A 136 7.44 -0.11 8.67
N ARG A 137 8.38 0.84 8.67
CA ARG A 137 9.42 0.91 9.68
C ARG A 137 8.90 1.75 10.83
N ASP A 138 8.80 1.13 12.00
CA ASP A 138 8.40 1.80 13.23
C ASP A 138 9.48 2.81 13.63
N VAL A 139 9.04 3.84 14.34
CA VAL A 139 9.83 4.96 14.81
C VAL A 139 10.41 4.72 16.21
N THR A 140 9.96 3.65 16.86
CA THR A 140 10.32 3.26 18.23
C THR A 140 11.67 2.56 18.30
#